data_AF-A0AA92MA27-F1
#
_entry.id   AF-A0AA92MA27-F1
#
_cell.length_a   1.000
_cell.length_b   1.000
_cell.length_c   1.000
_cell.angle_alpha   90.00
_cell.angle_beta   90.00
_cell.angle_gamma   90.00
#
_symmetry.space_group_name_H-M   'P 1'
#
loop_
_entity.id
_entity.type
_entity.pdbx_description
1 polymer ?
#
loop_
_entity_poly.entity_id
_entity_poly.type
_entity_poly.pdbx_seq_one_letter_code
_entity_poly.pdbx_strand_id
1 'polypeptide(L)' 'MRVPILALSAATLAAAVLTGCVVAPAAPVYSAPPGVAYVAPTYVSPGVGFVWAYHPRYGWGWHHPQYGWHRGWR' A
#
# COMPACT_ATOMS: atom_id res chain seq x y z
N MET A 1 -41.66 8.86 -28.16
CA MET A 1 -40.64 9.55 -27.33
C MET A 1 -40.30 8.84 -26.00
N ARG A 2 -40.73 7.60 -25.75
CA ARG A 2 -40.45 6.88 -24.47
C ARG A 2 -39.16 6.05 -24.46
N VAL A 3 -38.72 5.57 -25.63
CA VAL A 3 -37.48 4.79 -25.83
C VAL A 3 -36.18 5.58 -25.57
N PRO A 4 -36.02 6.86 -25.97
CA PRO A 4 -34.76 7.58 -25.77
C PRO A 4 -34.50 7.90 -24.29
N ILE A 5 -35.55 8.08 -23.49
CA ILE A 5 -35.44 8.38 -22.06
C ILE A 5 -34.92 7.16 -21.30
N LEU A 6 -35.43 5.97 -21.61
CA LEU A 6 -34.95 4.71 -21.02
C LEU A 6 -33.48 4.41 -21.38
N ALA A 7 -33.09 4.69 -22.62
CA ALA A 7 -31.71 4.51 -23.07
C ALA A 7 -30.75 5.50 -22.39
N LEU A 8 -31.15 6.76 -22.22
CA LEU A 8 -30.35 7.75 -21.48
C LEU A 8 -30.20 7.35 -20.00
N SER A 9 -31.28 6.90 -19.36
CA SER A 9 -31.25 6.47 -17.96
C SER A 9 -30.35 5.26 -17.74
N ALA A 10 -30.34 4.31 -18.67
CA ALA A 10 -29.45 3.15 -18.61
C ALA A 10 -27.98 3.57 -18.79
N ALA A 11 -27.70 4.51 -19.69
CA ALA A 11 -26.35 5.01 -19.94
C ALA A 11 -25.80 5.80 -18.74
N THR A 12 -26.63 6.64 -18.09
CA THR A 12 -26.20 7.39 -16.89
C THR A 12 -25.96 6.48 -15.69
N LEU A 13 -26.78 5.45 -15.50
CA LEU A 13 -26.55 4.41 -14.49
C LEU A 13 -25.25 3.64 -14.74
N ALA A 14 -24.99 3.22 -15.98
CA ALA A 14 -23.76 2.52 -16.33
C ALA A 14 -22.52 3.39 -16.09
N ALA A 15 -22.58 4.67 -16.47
CA ALA A 15 -21.49 5.62 -16.23
C ALA A 15 -21.23 5.83 -14.73
N ALA A 16 -22.28 5.97 -13.92
CA ALA A 16 -22.16 6.17 -12.48
C ALA A 16 -21.50 5.00 -11.75
N VAL A 17 -21.78 3.75 -12.15
CA VAL A 17 -21.16 2.55 -11.55
C VAL A 17 -19.68 2.45 -11.89
N LEU A 18 -19.27 2.90 -13.09
CA LEU A 18 -17.89 2.81 -13.55
C LEU A 18 -16.99 3.95 -13.03
N THR A 19 -17.56 5.08 -12.62
CA THR A 19 -16.79 6.24 -12.08
C THR A 19 -16.38 6.10 -10.61
N GLY A 20 -16.77 5.01 -9.94
CA GLY A 20 -16.63 4.83 -8.49
C GLY A 20 -15.34 4.17 -8.00
N CYS A 21 -14.29 4.04 -8.82
CA CYS A 21 -13.02 3.45 -8.37
C CYS A 21 -12.34 4.37 -7.33
N VAL A 22 -12.68 4.19 -6.06
CA VAL A 22 -12.00 4.84 -4.93
C VAL A 22 -10.67 4.13 -4.70
N VAL A 23 -9.57 4.83 -4.95
CA VAL A 23 -8.24 4.38 -4.51
C VAL A 23 -8.16 4.60 -3.01
N ALA A 24 -8.34 3.53 -2.24
CA ALA A 24 -8.07 3.57 -0.81
C ALA A 24 -6.57 3.80 -0.58
N PRO A 25 -6.16 4.71 0.31
CA PRO A 25 -4.76 4.82 0.71
C PRO A 25 -4.30 3.48 1.28
N ALA A 26 -3.30 2.85 0.65
CA ALA A 26 -2.63 1.71 1.24
C ALA A 26 -1.81 2.20 2.43
N ALA A 27 -2.34 2.07 3.64
CA ALA A 27 -1.53 2.21 4.83
C ALA A 27 -0.52 1.05 4.82
N PRO A 28 0.80 1.31 4.81
CA PRO A 28 1.74 0.21 4.80
C PRO A 28 1.62 -0.52 6.13
N VAL A 29 1.37 -1.83 6.06
CA VAL A 29 1.21 -2.67 7.25
C VAL A 29 2.59 -3.04 7.74
N TYR A 30 3.08 -2.31 8.75
CA TYR A 30 4.30 -2.66 9.45
C TYR A 30 3.94 -3.56 10.63
N SER A 31 4.64 -4.68 10.78
CA SER A 31 4.53 -5.52 11.98
C SER A 31 5.59 -5.08 12.98
N ALA A 32 5.15 -4.31 13.99
CA ALA A 32 5.97 -4.01 15.16
C ALA A 32 5.69 -5.06 16.24
N PRO A 33 6.71 -5.67 16.87
CA PRO A 33 6.51 -6.48 18.06
C PRO A 33 5.86 -5.68 19.20
N PRO A 34 5.15 -6.34 20.14
CA PRO A 34 4.59 -5.68 21.31
C PRO A 34 5.66 -4.87 22.07
N GLY A 35 5.33 -3.63 22.42
CA GLY A 35 6.23 -2.74 23.14
C GLY A 35 7.29 -2.04 22.28
N VAL A 36 7.34 -2.31 20.97
CA VAL A 36 8.22 -1.61 20.04
C VAL A 36 7.44 -0.49 19.35
N ALA A 37 7.89 0.76 19.56
CA ALA A 37 7.35 1.89 18.81
C ALA A 37 7.73 1.78 17.33
N TYR A 38 6.79 2.09 16.46
CA TYR A 38 7.08 2.26 15.05
C TYR A 38 7.94 3.50 14.82
N VAL A 39 9.03 3.36 14.07
CA VAL A 39 9.86 4.47 13.61
C VAL A 39 9.81 4.49 12.10
N ALA A 40 9.38 5.61 11.52
CA ALA A 40 9.26 5.76 10.07
C ALA A 40 10.65 5.71 9.37
N PRO A 41 10.71 5.29 8.10
CA PRO A 41 11.95 5.31 7.33
C PRO A 41 12.57 6.71 7.32
N THR A 42 13.85 6.79 7.68
CA THR A 42 14.66 8.02 7.63
C THR A 42 15.44 8.17 6.32
N TYR A 43 15.34 7.17 5.43
CA TYR A 43 16.01 7.13 4.14
C TYR A 43 15.21 6.27 3.14
N VAL A 44 15.47 6.50 1.86
CA VAL A 44 14.74 5.87 0.75
C VAL A 44 14.89 4.34 0.74
N SER A 45 13.87 3.65 0.21
CA SER A 45 13.96 2.21 -0.04
C SER A 45 15.10 1.90 -1.02
N PRO A 46 15.91 0.86 -0.78
CA PRO A 46 17.02 0.49 -1.67
C PRO A 46 16.56 -0.01 -3.06
N GLY A 47 15.31 -0.44 -3.17
CA GLY A 47 14.76 -0.97 -4.41
C GLY A 47 13.44 -1.71 -4.23
N VAL A 48 12.97 -2.31 -5.30
CA VAL A 48 11.74 -3.11 -5.29
C VAL A 48 11.89 -4.31 -4.35
N GLY A 49 10.81 -4.67 -3.64
CA GLY A 49 10.79 -5.83 -2.74
C GLY A 49 11.37 -5.60 -1.34
N PHE A 50 12.01 -4.46 -1.09
CA PHE A 50 12.41 -4.08 0.27
C PHE A 50 11.20 -3.59 1.06
N VAL A 51 11.00 -4.17 2.24
CA VAL A 51 9.96 -3.78 3.20
C VAL A 51 10.58 -3.17 4.45
N TRP A 52 9.90 -2.19 5.03
CA TRP A 52 10.34 -1.58 6.28
C TRP A 52 9.94 -2.49 7.44
N ALA A 53 10.93 -3.05 8.13
CA ALA A 53 10.75 -4.10 9.12
C ALA A 53 11.60 -3.86 10.37
N TYR A 54 11.18 -4.46 11.48
CA TYR A 54 11.92 -4.39 12.75
C TYR A 54 12.93 -5.53 12.86
N HIS A 55 14.20 -5.17 13.12
CA HIS A 55 15.28 -6.08 13.47
C HIS A 55 15.51 -6.06 14.99
N PRO A 56 15.50 -7.20 15.72
CA PRO A 56 15.65 -7.22 17.18
C PRO A 56 16.92 -6.52 17.72
N ARG A 57 18.04 -6.65 17.00
CA ARG A 57 19.33 -6.05 17.35
C ARG A 57 19.54 -4.61 16.88
N TYR A 58 19.07 -4.24 15.69
CA TYR A 58 19.43 -2.97 15.05
C TYR A 58 18.23 -2.00 14.90
N GLY A 59 17.03 -2.42 15.29
CA GLY A 59 15.82 -1.62 15.18
C GLY A 59 15.23 -1.62 13.77
N TRP A 60 14.61 -0.51 13.37
CA TRP A 60 13.90 -0.40 12.10
C TRP A 60 14.84 -0.24 10.89
N GLY A 61 14.63 -1.04 9.85
CA GLY A 61 15.43 -1.04 8.63
C GLY A 61 14.73 -1.67 7.43
N TRP A 62 15.37 -1.61 6.26
CA TRP A 62 14.89 -2.27 5.06
C TRP A 62 15.32 -3.74 5.01
N HIS A 63 14.36 -4.64 4.82
CA HIS A 63 14.59 -6.07 4.67
C HIS A 63 14.06 -6.55 3.31
N HIS A 64 14.84 -7.37 2.62
CA HIS A 64 14.44 -8.07 1.40
C HIS A 64 14.40 -9.58 1.69
N PRO A 65 13.33 -10.31 1.34
CA PRO A 65 13.21 -11.74 1.65
C PRO A 65 14.32 -12.60 1.04
N GLN A 66 14.89 -12.18 -0.11
CA GLN A 66 15.97 -12.92 -0.78
C GLN A 66 17.38 -12.38 -0.47
N TYR A 67 17.52 -11.08 -0.16
CA TYR A 67 18.84 -10.44 0.00
C TYR A 67 19.16 -10.10 1.47
N GLY A 68 18.20 -10.33 2.37
CA GLY A 68 18.32 -10.02 3.79
C GLY A 68 18.22 -8.53 4.07
N TRP A 69 18.89 -8.10 5.14
CA TRP A 69 18.82 -6.72 5.61
C TRP A 69 19.78 -5.78 4.87
N HIS A 70 19.28 -4.59 4.56
CA HIS A 70 20.08 -3.52 4.01
C HIS A 70 21.13 -3.04 5.03
N ARG A 71 22.23 -2.43 4.54
CA ARG A 71 23.40 -2.00 5.35
C ARG A 71 24.16 -3.12 6.06
N GLY A 72 24.03 -4.37 5.60
CA GLY A 72 24.83 -5.48 6.09
C GLY A 72 24.46 -5.97 7.50
N TRP A 73 23.24 -5.68 7.95
CA TRP A 73 22.74 -6.19 9.22
C TRP A 73 22.57 -7.72 9.16
N ARG A 74 22.96 -8.40 10.24
CA ARG A 74 22.91 -9.86 10.40
C ARG A 74 22.43 -10.22 11.79
#